data_AF-A0ABD7ZE10-F1
#
_entry.id   AF-A0ABD7ZE10-F1
#
_cell.length_a   1.000
_cell.length_b   1.000
_cell.length_c   1.000
_cell.angle_alpha   90.00
_cell.angle_beta   90.00
_cell.angle_gamma   90.00
#
_symmetry.space_group_name_H-M   'P 1'
#
loop_
_entity.id
_entity.type
_entity.pdbx_description
1 polymer ?
#
loop_
_entity_poly.entity_id
_entity_poly.type
_entity_poly.pdbx_seq_one_letter_code
_entity_poly.pdbx_strand_id
1 'polypeptide(L)'
;MELKWITDNLFPNFVQNLSIIATILGTVITCCVWFKTNKLYKLYNEKSSNFYITDQISQAYDDYTKEITAKGDFEEQKLAVWKLIKKINGIVITYEHPKTSIGKHVGTFKSETKMFINLSKDNLTYEDAWSYYNHLATLSQALKNIQALNARKAE
;
A
#
# COMPACT_ATOMS: atom_id res chain seq x y z
N MET A 1 -51.33 -44.18 -15.48
CA MET A 1 -49.95 -44.53 -15.91
C MET A 1 -49.07 -43.29 -16.09
N GLU A 2 -49.60 -42.07 -16.00
CA GLU A 2 -48.85 -40.82 -16.24
C GLU A 2 -48.12 -40.27 -15.02
N LEU A 3 -48.70 -40.35 -13.81
CA LEU A 3 -48.11 -39.74 -12.61
C LEU A 3 -46.75 -40.35 -12.23
N LYS A 4 -46.65 -41.69 -12.29
CA LYS A 4 -45.41 -42.43 -12.00
C LYS A 4 -44.29 -42.09 -12.98
N TRP A 5 -44.59 -41.99 -14.27
CA TRP A 5 -43.57 -41.64 -15.27
C TRP A 5 -43.05 -40.21 -15.10
N ILE A 6 -43.91 -39.26 -14.71
CA ILE A 6 -43.53 -37.88 -14.41
C ILE A 6 -42.66 -37.81 -13.15
N THR A 7 -43.02 -38.52 -12.07
CA THR A 7 -42.21 -38.55 -10.84
C THR A 7 -40.90 -39.31 -11.01
N ASP A 8 -40.89 -40.38 -11.80
CA ASP A 8 -39.72 -41.27 -11.92
C ASP A 8 -38.72 -40.77 -12.97
N ASN A 9 -39.14 -39.96 -13.96
CA ASN A 9 -38.25 -39.50 -15.04
C ASN A 9 -38.09 -37.98 -15.15
N LEU A 10 -39.12 -37.17 -14.91
CA LEU A 10 -39.02 -35.70 -15.08
C LEU A 10 -38.43 -35.02 -13.85
N PHE A 11 -38.86 -35.42 -12.65
CA PHE A 11 -38.41 -34.82 -11.40
C PHE A 11 -36.90 -35.07 -11.12
N PRO A 12 -36.36 -36.30 -11.27
CA PRO A 12 -34.95 -36.57 -11.00
C PRO A 12 -34.04 -35.87 -12.02
N ASN A 13 -34.39 -35.88 -13.30
CA ASN A 13 -33.63 -35.20 -14.34
C ASN A 13 -33.66 -33.66 -14.19
N PHE A 14 -34.79 -33.09 -13.77
CA PHE A 14 -34.90 -31.66 -13.49
C PHE A 14 -34.05 -31.24 -12.28
N VAL A 15 -34.14 -32.00 -11.18
CA VAL A 15 -33.32 -31.76 -9.97
C VAL A 15 -31.84 -31.96 -10.26
N GLN A 16 -31.47 -32.97 -11.05
CA GLN A 16 -30.07 -33.23 -11.42
C GLN A 16 -29.52 -32.13 -12.32
N ASN A 17 -30.27 -31.66 -13.32
CA ASN A 17 -29.87 -30.54 -14.17
C ASN A 17 -29.74 -29.23 -13.38
N LEU A 18 -30.67 -28.93 -12.47
CA LEU A 18 -30.56 -27.77 -11.57
C LEU A 18 -29.35 -27.88 -10.66
N SER A 19 -29.06 -29.06 -10.12
CA SER A 19 -27.90 -29.30 -9.25
C SER A 19 -26.58 -29.11 -10.00
N ILE A 20 -26.50 -29.57 -11.26
CA ILE A 20 -25.35 -29.36 -12.14
C ILE A 20 -25.16 -27.86 -12.42
N ILE A 21 -26.22 -27.14 -12.79
CA ILE A 21 -26.18 -25.69 -13.05
C ILE A 21 -25.75 -24.93 -11.78
N ALA A 22 -26.32 -25.27 -10.62
CA ALA A 22 -25.95 -24.66 -9.35
C ALA A 22 -24.47 -24.90 -9.00
N THR A 23 -23.95 -26.10 -9.26
CA THR A 23 -22.54 -26.44 -9.03
C THR A 23 -21.62 -25.66 -9.96
N ILE A 24 -21.98 -25.53 -11.25
CA ILE A 24 -21.23 -24.74 -12.23
C ILE A 24 -21.22 -23.26 -11.81
N LEU A 25 -22.38 -22.70 -11.45
CA LEU A 25 -22.48 -21.31 -10.99
C LEU A 25 -21.67 -21.08 -9.71
N GLY A 26 -21.78 -21.97 -8.73
CA GLY A 26 -20.99 -21.91 -7.49
C GLY A 26 -19.48 -21.98 -7.75
N THR A 27 -19.05 -22.81 -8.69
CA THR A 27 -17.65 -22.92 -9.10
C THR A 27 -17.16 -21.64 -9.77
N VAL A 28 -17.95 -21.07 -10.69
CA VAL A 28 -17.62 -19.80 -11.36
C VAL A 28 -17.51 -18.66 -10.35
N ILE A 29 -18.45 -18.56 -9.40
CA ILE A 29 -18.42 -17.54 -8.34
C ILE A 29 -17.16 -17.72 -7.49
N THR A 30 -16.85 -18.95 -7.07
CA THR A 30 -15.67 -19.26 -6.25
C THR A 30 -14.38 -18.91 -6.98
N CYS A 31 -14.25 -19.24 -8.27
CA CYS A 31 -13.12 -18.86 -9.11
C CYS A 31 -12.99 -17.33 -9.25
N CYS A 32 -14.10 -16.62 -9.47
CA CYS A 32 -14.11 -15.16 -9.55
C CYS A 32 -13.67 -14.50 -8.24
N VAL A 33 -14.16 -14.99 -7.10
CA VAL A 33 -13.73 -14.52 -5.78
C VAL A 33 -12.25 -14.79 -5.59
N TRP A 34 -11.79 -16.02 -5.86
CA TRP A 34 -10.38 -16.37 -5.72
C TRP A 34 -9.46 -15.51 -6.60
N PHE A 35 -9.86 -15.24 -7.85
CA PHE A 35 -9.10 -14.39 -8.75
C PHE A 35 -8.99 -12.94 -8.23
N LYS A 36 -10.10 -12.37 -7.73
CA LYS A 36 -10.09 -11.03 -7.10
C LYS A 36 -9.21 -11.01 -5.85
N THR A 37 -9.33 -12.01 -4.98
CA THR A 37 -8.52 -12.13 -3.76
C THR A 37 -7.05 -12.29 -4.08
N ASN A 38 -6.69 -13.08 -5.09
CA ASN A 38 -5.30 -13.25 -5.53
C ASN A 38 -4.72 -11.96 -6.13
N LYS A 39 -5.52 -11.21 -6.90
CA LYS A 39 -5.10 -9.89 -7.41
C LYS A 39 -4.83 -8.91 -6.25
N LEU A 40 -5.71 -8.87 -5.25
CA LEU A 40 -5.53 -8.05 -4.06
C LEU A 40 -4.31 -8.49 -3.24
N TYR A 41 -4.11 -9.79 -3.08
CA TYR A 41 -2.95 -10.35 -2.39
C TYR A 41 -1.65 -9.99 -3.09
N LYS A 42 -1.60 -10.07 -4.43
CA LYS A 42 -0.43 -9.63 -5.21
C LYS A 42 -0.15 -8.14 -5.03
N LEU A 43 -1.18 -7.29 -5.16
CA LEU A 43 -1.04 -5.84 -4.94
C LEU A 43 -0.60 -5.50 -3.52
N TYR A 44 -1.12 -6.22 -2.53
CA TYR A 44 -0.74 -6.05 -1.12
C TYR A 44 0.71 -6.49 -0.89
N ASN A 45 1.12 -7.65 -1.42
CA ASN A 45 2.49 -8.15 -1.31
C ASN A 45 3.48 -7.24 -2.06
N GLU A 46 3.06 -6.64 -3.17
CA GLU A 46 3.83 -5.65 -3.91
C GLU A 46 3.98 -4.36 -3.11
N LYS A 47 2.90 -3.83 -2.52
CA LYS A 47 2.94 -2.63 -1.66
C LYS A 47 3.65 -2.84 -0.32
N SER A 48 3.66 -4.08 0.17
CA SER A 48 4.39 -4.48 1.38
C SER A 48 5.85 -4.83 1.10
N SER A 49 6.24 -4.92 -0.18
CA SER A 49 7.62 -5.24 -0.55
C SER A 49 8.59 -4.14 -0.11
N ASN A 50 9.74 -4.58 0.37
CA ASN A 50 10.91 -3.73 0.65
C ASN A 50 11.31 -2.86 -0.56
N PHE A 51 11.13 -3.38 -1.77
CA PHE A 51 11.41 -2.64 -3.00
C PHE A 51 10.44 -1.47 -3.19
N TYR A 52 9.13 -1.73 -3.02
CA TYR A 52 8.10 -0.71 -3.19
C TYR A 52 8.24 0.44 -2.20
N ILE A 53 8.42 0.17 -0.90
CA ILE A 53 8.59 1.25 0.06
C ILE A 53 9.87 2.06 -0.20
N THR A 54 10.95 1.40 -0.61
CA THR A 54 12.21 2.08 -0.92
C THR A 54 12.04 3.02 -2.11
N ASP A 55 11.39 2.57 -3.18
CA ASP A 55 11.11 3.39 -4.36
C ASP A 55 10.18 4.56 -4.04
N GLN A 56 9.06 4.30 -3.34
CA GLN A 56 8.09 5.34 -3.00
C GLN A 56 8.66 6.42 -2.07
N ILE A 57 9.48 6.03 -1.09
CA ILE A 57 10.16 7.00 -0.21
C ILE A 57 11.23 7.78 -0.98
N SER A 58 11.97 7.15 -1.90
CA SER A 58 12.95 7.87 -2.72
C SER A 58 12.29 8.92 -3.59
N GLN A 59 11.20 8.58 -4.29
CA GLN A 59 10.44 9.53 -5.11
C GLN A 59 9.88 10.67 -4.27
N ALA A 60 9.25 10.34 -3.13
CA ALA A 60 8.68 11.35 -2.26
C ALA A 60 9.74 12.27 -1.63
N TYR A 61 10.94 11.76 -1.35
CA TYR A 61 12.08 12.56 -0.90
C TYR A 61 12.52 13.57 -1.96
N ASP A 62 12.64 13.15 -3.22
CA ASP A 62 13.04 14.04 -4.31
C ASP A 62 11.99 15.14 -4.54
N ASP A 63 10.71 14.79 -4.51
CA ASP A 63 9.60 15.76 -4.60
C ASP A 63 9.63 16.75 -3.43
N TYR A 64 9.79 16.25 -2.19
CA TYR A 64 9.84 17.09 -0.99
C TYR A 64 11.03 18.05 -1.04
N THR A 65 12.20 17.56 -1.45
CA THR A 65 13.42 18.36 -1.56
C THR A 65 13.22 19.54 -2.51
N LYS A 66 12.60 19.30 -3.68
CA LYS A 66 12.33 20.36 -4.65
C LYS A 66 11.42 21.44 -4.07
N GLU A 67 10.35 21.03 -3.40
CA GLU A 67 9.39 21.97 -2.81
C GLU A 67 10.03 22.76 -1.67
N ILE A 68 10.69 22.11 -0.71
CA ILE A 68 11.20 22.80 0.49
C ILE A 68 12.44 23.68 0.24
N THR A 69 13.17 23.43 -0.84
CA THR A 69 14.35 24.23 -1.24
C THR A 69 14.05 25.26 -2.31
N ALA A 70 12.80 25.34 -2.78
CA ALA A 70 12.41 26.32 -3.78
C ALA A 70 12.60 27.74 -3.22
N LYS A 71 13.21 28.61 -4.03
CA LYS A 71 13.40 30.02 -3.68
C LYS A 71 12.03 30.71 -3.71
N GLY A 72 11.54 31.18 -2.56
CA GLY A 72 10.26 31.87 -2.47
C GLY A 72 9.76 31.99 -1.03
N ASP A 73 8.57 32.56 -0.84
CA ASP A 73 7.87 32.57 0.44
C ASP A 73 7.38 31.15 0.76
N PHE A 74 7.65 30.67 1.97
CA PHE A 74 7.18 29.36 2.42
C PHE A 74 5.65 29.26 2.37
N GLU A 75 4.92 30.35 2.61
CA GLU A 75 3.45 30.32 2.57
C GLU A 75 2.89 29.92 1.19
N GLU A 76 3.62 30.20 0.10
CA GLU A 76 3.25 29.75 -1.26
C GLU A 76 3.42 28.22 -1.43
N GLN A 77 4.45 27.65 -0.80
CA GLN A 77 4.84 26.24 -0.92
C GLN A 77 4.16 25.35 0.14
N LYS A 78 3.67 25.94 1.21
CA LYS A 78 3.11 25.28 2.41
C LYS A 78 2.07 24.22 2.08
N LEU A 79 1.19 24.48 1.10
CA LEU A 79 0.19 23.51 0.67
C LEU A 79 0.82 22.28 0.02
N ALA A 80 1.82 22.46 -0.84
CA ALA A 80 2.50 21.36 -1.52
C ALA A 80 3.30 20.51 -0.52
N VAL A 81 4.06 21.17 0.36
CA VAL A 81 4.81 20.53 1.44
C VAL A 81 3.88 19.73 2.35
N TRP A 82 2.77 20.33 2.81
CA TRP A 82 1.80 19.64 3.66
C TRP A 82 1.20 18.40 2.98
N LYS A 83 0.86 18.47 1.69
CA LYS A 83 0.37 17.31 0.93
C LYS A 83 1.41 16.19 0.87
N LEU A 84 2.68 16.54 0.70
CA LEU A 84 3.78 15.56 0.69
C LEU A 84 3.98 14.91 2.06
N ILE A 85 3.88 15.66 3.16
CA ILE A 85 3.87 15.10 4.52
C ILE A 85 2.77 14.04 4.66
N LYS A 86 1.54 14.35 4.22
CA LYS A 86 0.42 13.39 4.30
C LYS A 86 0.65 12.16 3.42
N LYS A 87 1.15 12.34 2.19
CA LYS A 87 1.49 11.24 1.28
C LYS A 87 2.52 10.30 1.91
N ILE A 88 3.62 10.85 2.42
CA ILE A 88 4.73 10.09 3.02
C ILE A 88 4.24 9.35 4.28
N ASN A 89 3.53 10.03 5.17
CA ASN A 89 2.97 9.37 6.35
C ASN A 89 2.02 8.22 5.96
N GLY A 90 1.22 8.39 4.91
CA GLY A 90 0.39 7.32 4.35
C GLY A 90 1.21 6.10 3.91
N ILE A 91 2.27 6.31 3.12
CA ILE A 91 3.18 5.23 2.66
C ILE A 91 3.77 4.50 3.86
N VAL A 92 4.35 5.25 4.79
CA VAL A 92 5.07 4.70 5.94
C VAL A 92 4.10 3.93 6.84
N ILE A 93 2.90 4.45 7.13
CA ILE A 93 1.88 3.78 7.95
C ILE A 93 1.49 2.41 7.36
N THR A 94 1.30 2.32 6.04
CA THR A 94 0.90 1.08 5.37
C THR A 94 1.95 -0.02 5.34
N TYR A 95 3.19 0.25 5.77
CA TYR A 95 4.24 -0.77 5.82
C TYR A 95 4.21 -1.56 7.13
N GLU A 96 4.01 -2.88 7.01
CA GLU A 96 3.67 -3.79 8.13
C GLU A 96 4.78 -4.80 8.48
N HIS A 97 6.02 -4.61 7.98
CA HIS A 97 7.14 -5.52 8.26
C HIS A 97 8.19 -4.93 9.23
N PRO A 98 7.88 -4.72 10.52
CA PRO A 98 8.76 -4.02 11.47
C PRO A 98 10.06 -4.79 11.79
N LYS A 99 10.11 -6.10 11.53
CA LYS A 99 11.26 -6.96 11.85
C LYS A 99 12.40 -6.87 10.83
N THR A 100 12.15 -6.32 9.64
CA THR A 100 13.20 -6.15 8.61
C THR A 100 14.11 -4.97 8.97
N SER A 101 15.30 -4.89 8.37
CA SER A 101 16.17 -3.71 8.50
C SER A 101 15.44 -2.43 8.07
N ILE A 102 14.71 -2.50 6.96
CA ILE A 102 13.84 -1.42 6.46
C ILE A 102 12.77 -1.07 7.51
N GLY A 103 12.09 -2.06 8.07
CA GLY A 103 11.06 -1.86 9.08
C GLY A 103 11.52 -1.17 10.34
N LYS A 104 12.76 -1.38 10.76
CA LYS A 104 13.36 -0.63 11.88
C LYS A 104 13.47 0.87 11.54
N HIS A 105 14.05 1.21 10.39
CA HIS A 105 14.18 2.61 9.97
C HIS A 105 12.83 3.29 9.74
N VAL A 106 11.88 2.58 9.12
CA VAL A 106 10.50 3.05 8.94
C VAL A 106 9.82 3.27 10.30
N GLY A 107 10.02 2.37 11.27
CA GLY A 107 9.50 2.49 12.63
C GLY A 107 10.06 3.69 13.39
N THR A 108 11.38 3.92 13.30
CA THR A 108 12.03 5.12 13.85
C THR A 108 11.43 6.39 13.25
N PHE A 109 11.33 6.45 11.92
CA PHE A 109 10.72 7.58 11.23
C PHE A 109 9.27 7.82 11.69
N LYS A 110 8.43 6.78 11.80
CA LYS A 110 7.05 6.90 12.34
C LYS A 110 7.03 7.53 13.74
N SER A 111 7.95 7.12 14.60
CA SER A 111 8.02 7.62 15.97
C SER A 111 8.43 9.10 16.02
N GLU A 112 9.47 9.45 15.28
CA GLU A 112 10.01 10.81 15.22
C GLU A 112 9.05 11.80 14.57
N THR A 113 8.28 11.34 13.59
CA THR A 113 7.35 12.19 12.82
C THR A 113 5.89 12.11 13.29
N LYS A 114 5.63 11.48 14.44
CA LYS A 114 4.26 11.25 14.94
C LYS A 114 3.43 12.53 15.07
N MET A 115 4.06 13.65 15.44
CA MET A 115 3.37 14.94 15.58
C MET A 115 2.82 15.51 14.26
N PHE A 116 3.41 15.14 13.12
CA PHE A 116 3.01 15.63 11.80
C PHE A 116 1.79 14.89 11.21
N ILE A 117 1.41 13.75 11.79
CA ILE A 117 0.29 12.93 11.31
C ILE A 117 -1.02 13.73 11.35
N ASN A 118 -1.26 14.48 12.42
CA ASN A 118 -2.47 15.27 12.61
C ASN A 118 -2.26 16.79 12.42
N LEU A 119 -1.06 17.20 12.01
CA LEU A 119 -0.76 18.61 11.78
C LEU A 119 -1.63 19.15 10.64
N SER A 120 -2.35 20.25 10.92
CA SER A 120 -3.13 20.98 9.92
C SER A 120 -2.19 21.77 9.02
N LYS A 121 -2.66 22.08 7.81
CA LYS A 121 -1.89 22.90 6.87
C LYS A 121 -1.60 24.29 7.47
N ASP A 122 -2.59 24.91 8.12
CA ASP A 122 -2.47 26.28 8.62
C ASP A 122 -1.44 26.39 9.77
N ASN A 123 -1.27 25.32 10.54
CA ASN A 123 -0.31 25.24 11.64
C ASN A 123 1.09 24.77 11.21
N LEU A 124 1.30 24.46 9.92
CA LEU A 124 2.60 24.02 9.44
C LEU A 124 3.55 25.22 9.34
N THR A 125 4.63 25.22 10.12
CA THR A 125 5.70 26.23 10.02
C THR A 125 6.82 25.78 9.08
N TYR A 126 7.71 26.70 8.72
CA TYR A 126 8.90 26.37 7.93
C TYR A 126 9.84 25.45 8.73
N GLU A 127 9.99 25.71 10.02
CA GLU A 127 10.81 24.91 10.94
C GLU A 127 10.27 23.48 11.06
N ASP A 128 8.95 23.32 11.15
CA ASP A 128 8.27 22.02 11.11
C ASP A 128 8.58 21.27 9.80
N ALA A 129 8.43 21.96 8.67
CA ALA A 129 8.67 21.39 7.35
C ALA A 129 10.15 20.98 7.15
N TRP A 130 11.08 21.78 7.66
CA TRP A 130 12.52 21.50 7.61
C TRP A 130 12.92 20.38 8.58
N SER A 131 12.33 20.35 9.77
CA SER A 131 12.49 19.24 10.72
C SER A 131 12.02 17.92 10.09
N TYR A 132 10.84 17.90 9.49
CA TYR A 132 10.32 16.73 8.78
C TYR A 132 11.24 16.28 7.64
N TYR A 133 11.78 17.24 6.87
CA TYR A 133 12.77 16.96 5.82
C TYR A 133 14.00 16.23 6.36
N ASN A 134 14.55 16.65 7.50
CA ASN A 134 15.73 16.00 8.09
C ASN A 134 15.47 14.53 8.48
N HIS A 135 14.30 14.25 9.05
CA HIS A 135 13.89 12.87 9.33
C HIS A 135 13.72 12.06 8.04
N LEU A 136 13.13 12.67 7.00
CA LEU A 136 12.94 12.01 5.70
C LEU A 136 14.26 11.73 4.99
N ALA A 137 15.21 12.66 5.05
CA ALA A 137 16.56 12.50 4.51
C ALA A 137 17.28 11.31 5.16
N THR A 138 17.17 11.20 6.49
CA THR A 138 17.74 10.08 7.26
C THR A 138 17.13 8.74 6.83
N LEU A 139 15.81 8.68 6.69
CA LEU A 139 15.13 7.49 6.18
C LEU A 139 15.57 7.15 4.75
N SER A 140 15.52 8.12 3.83
CA SER A 140 15.90 7.95 2.42
C SER A 140 17.32 7.40 2.27
N GLN A 141 18.28 7.97 3.02
CA GLN A 141 19.66 7.50 2.99
C GLN A 141 19.80 6.06 3.53
N ALA A 142 19.10 5.73 4.61
CA ALA A 142 19.14 4.38 5.17
C ALA A 142 18.59 3.34 4.18
N LEU A 143 17.49 3.64 3.49
CA LEU A 143 16.91 2.75 2.49
C LEU A 143 17.84 2.57 1.28
N LYS A 144 18.46 3.65 0.79
CA LYS A 144 19.48 3.59 -0.29
C LYS A 144 20.66 2.70 0.10
N ASN A 145 21.15 2.83 1.34
CA ASN A 145 22.25 2.00 1.84
C ASN A 145 21.87 0.51 1.89
N ILE A 146 20.67 0.19 2.36
CA ILE A 146 20.17 -1.20 2.40
C ILE A 146 20.05 -1.76 0.98
N GLN A 147 19.53 -0.98 0.03
CA GLN A 147 19.42 -1.39 -1.36
C GLN A 147 20.80 -1.69 -1.98
N ALA A 148 21.78 -0.81 -1.77
CA ALA A 148 23.15 -1.01 -2.24
C ALA A 148 23.82 -2.25 -1.62
N LEU A 149 23.59 -2.50 -0.33
CA LEU A 149 24.10 -3.70 0.35
C LEU A 149 23.46 -4.99 -0.20
N ASN A 150 22.16 -4.96 -0.51
CA ASN A 150 21.48 -6.12 -1.08
C ASN A 150 21.95 -6.42 -2.51
N ALA A 151 22.21 -5.38 -3.32
CA ALA A 151 22.77 -5.55 -4.67
C ALA A 151 24.13 -6.25 -4.64
N ARG A 152 25.04 -5.84 -3.74
CA ARG A 152 26.37 -6.46 -3.57
C ARG A 152 26.36 -7.90 -3.06
N LYS A 153 25.26 -8.36 -2.45
CA LYS A 153 25.11 -9.75 -1.97
C LYS A 153 24.56 -10.68 -3.05
N ALA A 154 24.01 -10.13 -4.12
CA ALA A 154 23.44 -10.88 -5.23
C ALA A 154 24.44 -11.08 -6.38
N GLU A 155 25.58 -10.37 -6.33
CA GLU A 155 26.79 -10.60 -7.14
C GLU A 155 27.70 -11.66 -6.47
#